data_AF-A0A1A9I8P2-F1
#
_entry.id   AF-A0A1A9I8P2-F1
#
_cell.length_a   1.000
_cell.length_b   1.000
_cell.length_c   1.000
_cell.angle_alpha   90.00
_cell.angle_beta   90.00
_cell.angle_gamma   90.00
#
_symmetry.space_group_name_H-M   'P 1'
#
loop_
_entity.id
_entity.type
_entity.pdbx_description
1 polymer ?
#
loop_
_entity_poly.entity_id
_entity_poly.type
_entity_poly.pdbx_seq_one_letter_code
_entity_poly.pdbx_strand_id
1 'polypeptide(L)'
;MKNLISISLFYLLITSCKKEAGAGVAPSADSFTVTIHNGYGSGRYRTGDTVHLFARAYTGDQVFGIWSGDSSLLNDAGEWHTWFIMPGKNVTLTGTVRTGDPFTLRYEQIMGKDRLKPVYYCFPGEHKGIVYLLHGTGGSAANIANDYEWQQLIKELVNNHFAVLITEAEEATTGVDENGDGKIRWALLPYDSMSNVDNANIRIITNNLYTRGIANRSVPRYAVGMSDGGFFSAALSFLYHFKAEVQYCSQGSTNVLQNTTVPVQFCMAGSDSNPEVGAAGNAAAFSFSNSLNARGVCSKYLVNERSPVYPERFSRSGQLSDKQSAAVFTELKANGFIDNKNYFSTSADALTAALQSDPAAFPVLKSLSLNQKLAVLEQIHIAVADHHIYSDYDRATIRFLTGQCQ
;
A
#
# COMPACT_ATOMS: atom_id res chain seq x y z
N MET A 1 77.28 25.40 -52.67
CA MET A 1 76.30 24.35 -53.05
C MET A 1 75.51 24.00 -51.80
N LYS A 2 74.26 24.48 -51.71
CA LYS A 2 73.03 23.67 -51.55
C LYS A 2 73.08 22.63 -50.41
N ASN A 3 72.41 22.91 -49.29
CA ASN A 3 71.09 22.34 -49.03
C ASN A 3 70.44 22.92 -47.76
N LEU A 4 69.17 23.29 -47.90
CA LEU A 4 68.21 23.65 -46.85
C LEU A 4 67.83 22.42 -46.01
N ILE A 5 67.33 22.64 -44.79
CA ILE A 5 65.97 22.24 -44.38
C ILE A 5 65.52 23.14 -43.21
N SER A 6 64.26 23.56 -43.31
CA SER A 6 63.52 24.53 -42.48
C SER A 6 62.88 23.86 -41.26
N ILE A 7 62.85 24.56 -40.11
CA ILE A 7 61.94 24.27 -38.99
C ILE A 7 61.28 25.59 -38.59
N SER A 8 59.95 25.67 -38.75
CA SER A 8 59.13 26.80 -38.32
C SER A 8 58.51 26.49 -36.95
N LEU A 9 58.69 27.39 -35.98
CA LEU A 9 58.09 27.34 -34.66
C LEU A 9 57.04 28.46 -34.54
N PHE A 10 55.79 28.08 -34.30
CA PHE A 10 54.65 28.98 -34.16
C PHE A 10 54.50 29.42 -32.70
N TYR A 11 54.53 30.73 -32.43
CA TYR A 11 54.33 31.30 -31.08
C TYR A 11 52.83 31.52 -30.80
N LEU A 12 52.39 31.00 -29.64
CA LEU A 12 51.05 31.17 -29.08
C LEU A 12 50.89 32.57 -28.46
N LEU A 13 49.91 33.35 -28.90
CA LEU A 13 49.47 34.60 -28.28
C LEU A 13 48.26 34.33 -27.37
N ILE A 14 48.38 34.64 -26.08
CA ILE A 14 47.32 34.48 -25.09
C ILE A 14 46.68 35.86 -24.86
N THR A 15 45.46 36.06 -25.34
CA THR A 15 44.67 37.28 -25.07
C THR A 15 43.67 37.03 -23.95
N SER A 16 43.79 37.81 -22.88
CA SER A 16 42.88 37.87 -21.74
C SER A 16 41.60 38.64 -22.11
N CYS A 17 40.42 38.05 -21.87
CA CYS A 17 39.13 38.74 -21.95
C CYS A 17 38.45 38.74 -20.57
N LYS A 18 38.23 39.94 -20.02
CA LYS A 18 37.45 40.19 -18.81
C LYS A 18 35.95 39.97 -19.09
N LYS A 19 35.26 39.28 -18.18
CA LYS A 19 33.82 39.02 -18.23
C LYS A 19 33.06 40.24 -17.72
N GLU A 20 32.14 40.77 -18.53
CA GLU A 20 31.22 41.83 -18.13
C GLU A 20 30.25 41.35 -17.04
N ALA A 21 29.98 42.22 -16.07
CA ALA A 21 28.98 42.00 -15.02
C ALA A 21 27.58 42.16 -15.63
N GLY A 22 26.95 41.03 -15.95
CA GLY A 22 25.54 40.99 -16.31
C GLY A 22 24.67 41.46 -15.14
N ALA A 23 23.71 42.33 -15.44
CA ALA A 23 22.72 42.85 -14.51
C ALA A 23 22.09 41.74 -13.65
N GLY A 24 21.97 42.00 -12.35
CA GLY A 24 21.36 41.09 -11.40
C GLY A 24 19.94 40.72 -11.82
N VAL A 25 19.78 39.49 -12.28
CA VAL A 25 18.49 38.80 -12.18
C VAL A 25 18.26 38.67 -10.67
N ALA A 26 17.26 39.38 -10.15
CA ALA A 26 16.76 39.12 -8.81
C ALA A 26 16.52 37.61 -8.70
N PRO A 27 16.99 36.91 -7.64
CA PRO A 27 16.75 35.48 -7.53
C PRO A 27 15.24 35.27 -7.64
N SER A 28 14.80 34.55 -8.69
CA SER A 28 13.45 34.00 -8.68
C SER A 28 13.35 33.23 -7.37
N ALA A 29 12.27 33.47 -6.62
CA ALA A 29 12.01 32.64 -5.47
C ALA A 29 11.71 31.24 -6.02
N ASP A 30 12.74 30.40 -6.16
CA ASP A 30 12.62 29.02 -6.65
C ASP A 30 11.87 28.13 -5.64
N SER A 31 11.38 28.71 -4.55
CA SER A 31 10.55 28.04 -3.55
C SER A 31 9.24 28.77 -3.31
N PHE A 32 8.17 27.98 -3.26
CA PHE A 32 6.80 28.42 -3.07
C PHE A 32 6.20 27.73 -1.84
N THR A 33 5.17 28.34 -1.26
CA THR A 33 4.51 27.81 -0.07
C THR A 33 3.41 26.84 -0.46
N VAL A 34 3.38 25.70 0.21
CA VAL A 34 2.25 24.75 0.23
C VAL A 34 1.52 24.92 1.55
N THR A 35 0.21 25.14 1.49
CA THR A 35 -0.68 25.21 2.65
C THR A 35 -1.71 24.10 2.56
N ILE A 36 -1.62 23.16 3.50
CA ILE A 36 -2.54 22.04 3.65
C ILE A 36 -3.46 22.33 4.83
N HIS A 37 -4.77 22.37 4.58
CA HIS A 37 -5.81 22.41 5.60
C HIS A 37 -6.38 21.00 5.81
N ASN A 38 -6.68 20.64 7.07
CA ASN A 38 -7.17 19.32 7.47
C ASN A 38 -6.27 18.16 6.99
N GLY A 39 -4.96 18.37 7.04
CA GLY A 39 -3.96 17.40 6.64
C GLY A 39 -2.54 17.85 6.94
N TYR A 40 -1.59 17.07 6.45
CA TYR A 40 -0.16 17.22 6.68
C TYR A 40 0.58 17.39 5.34
N GLY A 41 1.75 18.04 5.36
CA GLY A 41 2.53 18.37 4.15
C GLY A 41 2.64 19.85 3.82
N SER A 42 2.23 20.74 4.73
CA SER A 42 2.51 22.17 4.60
C SER A 42 4.01 22.47 4.71
N GLY A 43 4.49 23.44 3.93
CA GLY A 43 5.91 23.80 3.94
C GLY A 43 6.32 24.71 2.80
N ARG A 44 7.63 24.93 2.66
CA ARG A 44 8.23 25.60 1.49
C ARG A 44 8.97 24.56 0.67
N TYR A 45 8.63 24.50 -0.61
CA TYR A 45 9.16 23.50 -1.55
C TYR A 45 9.68 24.20 -2.79
N ARG A 46 10.71 23.64 -3.41
CA ARG A 46 11.25 24.15 -4.66
C ARG A 46 10.39 23.71 -5.83
N THR A 47 10.31 24.52 -6.89
CA THR A 47 9.66 24.07 -8.13
C THR A 47 10.31 22.77 -8.63
N GLY A 48 9.47 21.79 -8.97
CA GLY A 48 9.92 20.45 -9.37
C GLY A 48 10.08 19.45 -8.22
N ASP A 49 10.01 19.87 -6.96
CA ASP A 49 9.97 18.94 -5.82
C ASP A 49 8.68 18.10 -5.88
N THR A 50 8.77 16.81 -5.57
CA THR A 50 7.59 15.98 -5.26
C THR A 50 7.12 16.28 -3.86
N VAL A 51 5.87 16.73 -3.73
CA VAL A 51 5.26 17.06 -2.43
C VAL A 51 4.21 16.01 -2.11
N HIS A 52 4.43 15.27 -1.02
CA HIS A 52 3.45 14.34 -0.45
C HIS A 52 2.59 15.04 0.58
N LEU A 53 1.29 14.80 0.50
CA LEU A 53 0.29 15.32 1.42
C LEU A 53 -0.63 14.19 1.90
N PHE A 54 -1.04 14.30 3.15
CA PHE A 54 -1.83 13.30 3.84
C PHE A 54 -3.03 13.96 4.49
N ALA A 55 -4.18 13.30 4.43
CA ALA A 55 -5.35 13.75 5.15
C ALA A 55 -5.08 13.65 6.66
N ARG A 56 -5.74 14.50 7.44
CA ARG A 56 -5.70 14.37 8.90
C ARG A 56 -6.20 12.98 9.31
N ALA A 57 -5.73 12.47 10.45
CA ALA A 57 -6.32 11.27 11.05
C ALA A 57 -7.83 11.46 11.27
N TYR A 58 -8.60 10.40 11.03
CA TYR A 58 -10.05 10.37 11.15
C TYR A 58 -10.52 9.17 11.97
N THR A 59 -11.70 9.31 12.57
CA THR A 59 -12.24 8.37 13.55
C THR A 59 -12.84 7.12 12.90
N GLY A 60 -13.25 6.14 13.73
CA GLY A 60 -13.83 4.88 13.26
C GLY A 60 -15.06 5.03 12.36
N ASP A 61 -15.87 6.06 12.60
CA ASP A 61 -17.11 6.43 11.90
C ASP A 61 -16.88 7.37 10.70
N GLN A 62 -15.62 7.67 10.38
CA GLN A 62 -15.24 8.58 9.30
C GLN A 62 -14.47 7.85 8.20
N VAL A 63 -14.62 8.37 6.99
CA VAL A 63 -13.82 7.99 5.81
C VAL A 63 -13.32 9.25 5.12
N PHE A 64 -12.23 9.11 4.36
CA PHE A 64 -11.72 10.21 3.55
C PHE A 64 -12.72 10.56 2.43
N GLY A 65 -12.91 11.86 2.23
CA GLY A 65 -13.77 12.43 1.19
C GLY A 65 -12.98 12.66 -0.09
N ILE A 66 -12.49 13.89 -0.24
CA ILE A 66 -11.71 14.35 -1.40
C ILE A 66 -10.81 15.54 -1.00
N TRP A 67 -9.73 15.74 -1.75
CA TRP A 67 -8.97 16.98 -1.75
C TRP A 67 -9.62 18.06 -2.62
N SER A 68 -9.63 19.30 -2.12
CA SER A 68 -10.13 20.49 -2.83
C SER A 68 -9.09 21.63 -2.82
N GLY A 69 -9.32 22.68 -3.61
CA GLY A 69 -8.37 23.78 -3.82
C GLY A 69 -7.63 23.60 -5.14
N ASP A 70 -6.29 23.63 -5.13
CA ASP A 70 -5.44 23.29 -6.28
C ASP A 70 -5.43 21.78 -6.61
N SER A 71 -6.54 21.06 -6.41
CA SER A 71 -6.59 19.59 -6.47
C SER A 71 -6.37 19.02 -7.87
N SER A 72 -6.44 19.83 -8.92
CA SER A 72 -6.08 19.43 -10.29
C SER A 72 -4.59 19.13 -10.48
N LEU A 73 -3.74 19.52 -9.52
CA LEU A 73 -2.31 19.18 -9.52
C LEU A 73 -2.05 17.75 -9.00
N LEU A 74 -3.00 17.18 -8.26
CA LEU A 74 -2.81 15.94 -7.53
C LEU A 74 -2.81 14.73 -8.47
N ASN A 75 -1.94 13.77 -8.18
CA ASN A 75 -1.94 12.47 -8.86
C ASN A 75 -3.29 11.75 -8.69
N ASP A 76 -3.86 11.81 -7.49
CA ASP A 76 -5.24 11.40 -7.23
C ASP A 76 -5.83 12.22 -6.08
N ALA A 77 -6.88 13.01 -6.34
CA ALA A 77 -7.55 13.81 -5.32
C ALA A 77 -8.48 12.98 -4.41
N GLY A 78 -8.78 11.73 -4.78
CA GLY A 78 -9.63 10.82 -4.03
C GLY A 78 -8.89 10.02 -2.96
N GLU A 79 -7.56 9.92 -3.02
CA GLU A 79 -6.78 9.17 -2.03
C GLU A 79 -6.39 10.03 -0.82
N TRP A 80 -6.44 9.44 0.37
CA TRP A 80 -6.12 10.14 1.61
C TRP A 80 -4.64 10.56 1.67
N HIS A 81 -3.75 9.76 1.06
CA HIS A 81 -2.38 10.11 0.75
C HIS A 81 -2.25 10.31 -0.76
N THR A 82 -1.68 11.44 -1.16
CA THR A 82 -1.45 11.76 -2.56
C THR A 82 -0.27 12.71 -2.69
N TRP A 83 0.11 13.01 -3.93
CA TRP A 83 1.28 13.83 -4.22
C TRP A 83 1.08 14.67 -5.48
N PHE A 84 1.92 15.68 -5.63
CA PHE A 84 2.03 16.51 -6.84
C PHE A 84 3.46 17.00 -7.04
N ILE A 85 3.77 17.48 -8.24
CA ILE A 85 5.03 18.17 -8.54
C ILE A 85 4.85 19.66 -8.30
N MET A 86 5.68 20.25 -7.46
CA MET A 86 5.56 21.65 -7.04
C MET A 86 5.64 22.61 -8.24
N PRO A 87 4.60 23.42 -8.50
CA PRO A 87 4.60 24.37 -9.61
C PRO A 87 5.37 25.65 -9.24
N GLY A 88 5.49 26.57 -10.21
CA GLY A 88 6.02 27.92 -10.00
C GLY A 88 5.04 28.88 -9.30
N LYS A 89 4.24 28.41 -8.34
CA LYS A 89 3.25 29.20 -7.59
C LYS A 89 2.98 28.58 -6.22
N ASN A 90 2.41 29.38 -5.30
CA ASN A 90 1.88 28.84 -4.04
C ASN A 90 0.72 27.89 -4.32
N VAL A 91 0.56 26.89 -3.45
CA VAL A 91 -0.45 25.83 -3.56
C VAL A 91 -1.25 25.77 -2.26
N THR A 92 -2.58 25.74 -2.37
CA THR A 92 -3.47 25.56 -1.22
C THR A 92 -4.39 24.37 -1.47
N LEU A 93 -4.38 23.41 -0.55
CA LEU A 93 -5.19 22.19 -0.61
C LEU A 93 -5.91 21.97 0.72
N THR A 94 -7.13 21.45 0.65
CA THR A 94 -7.93 21.11 1.84
C THR A 94 -8.46 19.70 1.74
N GLY A 95 -8.11 18.87 2.74
CA GLY A 95 -8.64 17.53 2.89
C GLY A 95 -10.03 17.57 3.52
N THR A 96 -10.93 16.72 3.04
CA THR A 96 -12.25 16.55 3.64
C THR A 96 -12.42 15.14 4.17
N VAL A 97 -13.13 15.03 5.29
CA VAL A 97 -13.58 13.75 5.83
C VAL A 97 -15.10 13.80 5.87
N ARG A 98 -15.73 12.67 5.67
CA ARG A 98 -17.18 12.52 5.77
C ARG A 98 -17.51 11.42 6.76
N THR A 99 -18.69 11.50 7.35
CA THR A 99 -19.25 10.35 8.07
C THR A 99 -19.42 9.20 7.09
N GLY A 100 -18.88 8.05 7.45
CA GLY A 100 -19.07 6.81 6.73
C GLY A 100 -20.24 6.03 7.30
N ASP A 101 -20.76 5.09 6.51
CA ASP A 101 -21.71 4.13 7.02
C ASP A 101 -21.03 3.26 8.09
N PRO A 102 -21.61 3.18 9.31
CA PRO A 102 -21.05 2.31 10.33
C PRO A 102 -21.18 0.87 9.87
N PHE A 103 -20.10 0.11 10.04
CA PHE A 103 -20.09 -1.31 9.77
C PHE A 103 -19.72 -2.07 11.04
N THR A 104 -20.15 -3.33 11.10
CA THR A 104 -19.74 -4.25 12.16
C THR A 104 -19.45 -5.58 11.50
N LEU A 105 -18.23 -6.07 11.69
CA LEU A 105 -17.88 -7.43 11.32
C LEU A 105 -18.54 -8.38 12.31
N ARG A 106 -19.44 -9.22 11.80
CA ARG A 106 -19.97 -10.36 12.54
C ARG A 106 -18.91 -11.44 12.54
N TYR A 107 -18.68 -12.05 13.70
CA TYR A 107 -17.79 -13.18 13.86
C TYR A 107 -18.60 -14.43 14.19
N GLU A 108 -18.31 -15.53 13.50
CA GLU A 108 -18.81 -16.85 13.87
C GLU A 108 -17.84 -17.93 13.39
N GLN A 109 -18.00 -19.14 13.93
CA GLN A 109 -17.28 -20.33 13.48
C GLN A 109 -18.17 -21.06 12.47
N ILE A 110 -17.72 -21.15 11.22
CA ILE A 110 -18.45 -21.81 10.12
C ILE A 110 -17.68 -23.07 9.72
N MET A 111 -18.40 -24.19 9.55
CA MET A 111 -17.79 -25.42 9.06
C MET A 111 -17.18 -25.20 7.67
N GLY A 112 -15.88 -25.44 7.55
CA GLY A 112 -15.15 -25.57 6.29
C GLY A 112 -15.22 -27.00 5.76
N LYS A 113 -14.19 -27.44 5.03
CA LYS A 113 -14.08 -28.79 4.48
C LYS A 113 -14.03 -29.84 5.59
N ASP A 114 -13.09 -29.66 6.52
CA ASP A 114 -12.77 -30.67 7.52
C ASP A 114 -12.99 -30.19 8.96
N ARG A 115 -13.03 -28.87 9.20
CA ARG A 115 -13.19 -28.28 10.54
C ARG A 115 -13.87 -26.91 10.54
N LEU A 116 -14.22 -26.43 11.73
CA LEU A 116 -14.70 -25.06 11.92
C LEU A 116 -13.60 -24.04 11.60
N LYS A 117 -13.97 -22.99 10.87
CA LYS A 117 -13.10 -21.89 10.47
C LYS A 117 -13.61 -20.60 11.12
N PRO A 118 -12.72 -19.72 11.62
CA PRO A 118 -13.12 -18.38 12.01
C PRO A 118 -13.54 -17.60 10.76
N VAL A 119 -14.72 -17.00 10.82
CA VAL A 119 -15.27 -16.23 9.71
C VAL A 119 -15.76 -14.88 10.23
N TYR A 120 -15.19 -13.81 9.67
CA TYR A 120 -15.68 -12.45 9.86
C TYR A 120 -16.40 -11.98 8.61
N TYR A 121 -17.55 -11.34 8.76
CA TYR A 121 -18.27 -10.82 7.61
C TYR A 121 -19.12 -9.59 7.90
N CYS A 122 -19.30 -8.76 6.88
CA CYS A 122 -20.27 -7.67 6.87
C CYS A 122 -21.02 -7.69 5.53
N PHE A 123 -22.34 -7.85 5.58
CA PHE A 123 -23.20 -7.86 4.39
C PHE A 123 -24.19 -6.69 4.52
N PRO A 124 -23.92 -5.56 3.84
CA PRO A 124 -24.91 -4.52 3.66
C PRO A 124 -26.17 -5.08 2.98
N GLY A 125 -27.35 -4.54 3.30
CA GLY A 125 -28.64 -5.06 2.82
C GLY A 125 -28.64 -5.28 1.31
N GLU A 126 -28.51 -4.20 0.53
CA GLU A 126 -28.16 -4.28 -0.88
C GLU A 126 -26.64 -4.12 -1.04
N HIS A 127 -26.00 -5.05 -1.75
CA HIS A 127 -24.57 -5.00 -2.02
C HIS A 127 -24.25 -5.37 -3.47
N LYS A 128 -23.22 -4.72 -4.03
CA LYS A 128 -22.76 -4.84 -5.42
C LYS A 128 -21.99 -6.13 -5.68
N GLY A 129 -21.51 -6.81 -4.64
CA GLY A 129 -20.72 -8.02 -4.72
C GLY A 129 -20.10 -8.39 -3.38
N ILE A 130 -19.49 -9.57 -3.33
CA ILE A 130 -18.80 -10.09 -2.14
C ILE A 130 -17.30 -10.02 -2.39
N VAL A 131 -16.57 -9.35 -1.50
CA VAL A 131 -15.12 -9.22 -1.54
C VAL A 131 -14.50 -10.09 -0.46
N TYR A 132 -13.70 -11.04 -0.89
CA TYR A 132 -12.95 -11.94 -0.02
C TYR A 132 -11.61 -11.28 0.32
N LEU A 133 -11.33 -11.08 1.61
CA LEU A 133 -10.05 -10.53 2.07
C LEU A 133 -9.15 -11.66 2.56
N LEU A 134 -7.93 -11.73 2.04
CA LEU A 134 -7.04 -12.89 2.16
C LEU A 134 -5.67 -12.48 2.73
N HIS A 135 -5.27 -13.09 3.85
CA HIS A 135 -4.09 -12.69 4.61
C HIS A 135 -2.79 -13.21 3.96
N GLY A 136 -1.67 -12.56 4.24
CA GLY A 136 -0.34 -13.05 3.86
C GLY A 136 0.16 -14.20 4.75
N THR A 137 1.38 -14.67 4.48
CA THR A 137 2.03 -15.73 5.27
C THR A 137 2.07 -15.40 6.75
N GLY A 138 1.71 -16.36 7.61
CA GLY A 138 1.67 -16.21 9.06
C GLY A 138 0.52 -15.34 9.59
N GLY A 139 -0.34 -14.82 8.70
CA GLY A 139 -1.54 -14.09 9.07
C GLY A 139 -2.70 -15.00 9.46
N SER A 140 -3.81 -14.38 9.86
CA SER A 140 -5.06 -15.04 10.25
C SER A 140 -6.27 -14.18 9.88
N ALA A 141 -7.48 -14.74 10.02
CA ALA A 141 -8.72 -13.99 9.82
C ALA A 141 -8.84 -12.84 10.83
N ALA A 142 -8.35 -13.07 12.05
CA ALA A 142 -8.34 -12.07 13.11
C ALA A 142 -7.40 -10.90 12.80
N ASN A 143 -6.26 -11.13 12.14
CA ASN A 143 -5.36 -10.04 11.71
C ASN A 143 -6.10 -9.09 10.75
N ILE A 144 -6.69 -9.61 9.66
CA ILE A 144 -7.45 -8.77 8.72
C ILE A 144 -8.61 -8.03 9.42
N ALA A 145 -9.31 -8.71 10.32
CA ALA A 145 -10.46 -8.14 11.02
C ALA A 145 -10.11 -7.01 11.99
N ASN A 146 -8.83 -6.82 12.35
CA ASN A 146 -8.42 -5.86 13.39
C ASN A 146 -7.29 -4.90 12.98
N ASP A 147 -6.43 -5.27 12.03
CA ASP A 147 -5.28 -4.46 11.62
C ASP A 147 -5.74 -3.17 10.94
N TYR A 148 -5.05 -2.06 11.25
CA TYR A 148 -5.55 -0.73 10.94
C TYR A 148 -5.72 -0.46 9.43
N GLU A 149 -4.75 -0.88 8.62
CA GLU A 149 -4.81 -0.67 7.17
C GLU A 149 -5.88 -1.55 6.51
N TRP A 150 -6.08 -2.79 6.96
CA TRP A 150 -7.21 -3.62 6.53
C TRP A 150 -8.56 -3.00 6.91
N GLN A 151 -8.65 -2.39 8.11
CA GLN A 151 -9.86 -1.67 8.52
C GLN A 151 -10.17 -0.46 7.62
N GLN A 152 -9.16 0.21 7.03
CA GLN A 152 -9.42 1.27 6.05
C GLN A 152 -10.06 0.72 4.78
N LEU A 153 -9.51 -0.37 4.25
CA LEU A 153 -10.08 -1.02 3.06
C LEU A 153 -11.49 -1.56 3.32
N ILE A 154 -11.73 -2.17 4.48
CA ILE A 154 -13.06 -2.67 4.86
C ILE A 154 -14.07 -1.52 4.95
N LYS A 155 -13.69 -0.39 5.55
CA LYS A 155 -14.53 0.82 5.59
C LYS A 155 -14.90 1.27 4.19
N GLU A 156 -13.92 1.37 3.30
CA GLU A 156 -14.13 1.80 1.92
C GLU A 156 -15.00 0.81 1.14
N LEU A 157 -14.81 -0.49 1.32
CA LEU A 157 -15.65 -1.52 0.71
C LEU A 157 -17.12 -1.38 1.14
N VAL A 158 -17.37 -1.31 2.45
CA VAL A 158 -18.74 -1.23 2.98
C VAL A 158 -19.41 0.09 2.59
N ASN A 159 -18.69 1.22 2.66
CA ASN A 159 -19.18 2.54 2.24
C ASN A 159 -19.44 2.65 0.74
N ASN A 160 -18.94 1.69 -0.06
CA ASN A 160 -19.23 1.59 -1.49
C ASN A 160 -20.18 0.42 -1.81
N HIS A 161 -20.89 -0.09 -0.79
CA HIS A 161 -21.88 -1.17 -0.86
C HIS A 161 -21.31 -2.52 -1.33
N PHE A 162 -20.08 -2.86 -0.95
CA PHE A 162 -19.58 -4.23 -1.06
C PHE A 162 -19.81 -4.99 0.24
N ALA A 163 -20.16 -6.28 0.11
CA ALA A 163 -20.09 -7.20 1.22
C ALA A 163 -18.64 -7.66 1.41
N VAL A 164 -18.23 -7.88 2.65
CA VAL A 164 -16.89 -8.33 3.03
C VAL A 164 -16.99 -9.71 3.68
N LEU A 165 -16.12 -10.62 3.27
CA LEU A 165 -15.97 -11.95 3.84
C LEU A 165 -14.49 -12.25 4.10
N ILE A 166 -14.19 -12.65 5.33
CA ILE A 166 -12.83 -12.89 5.81
C ILE A 166 -12.82 -14.27 6.47
N THR A 167 -11.86 -15.09 6.08
CA THR A 167 -11.49 -16.32 6.78
C THR A 167 -9.98 -16.51 6.61
N GLU A 168 -9.47 -17.69 6.92
CA GLU A 168 -8.04 -17.96 6.94
C GLU A 168 -7.68 -19.28 6.29
N ALA A 169 -6.41 -19.38 5.89
CA ALA A 169 -5.81 -20.59 5.38
C ALA A 169 -5.98 -21.76 6.36
N GLU A 170 -5.99 -22.98 5.85
CA GLU A 170 -6.06 -24.19 6.68
C GLU A 170 -4.92 -24.23 7.68
N GLU A 171 -3.70 -23.98 7.24
CA GLU A 171 -2.51 -23.95 8.08
C GLU A 171 -2.62 -22.89 9.20
N ALA A 172 -3.29 -21.76 8.93
CA ALA A 172 -3.49 -20.72 9.95
C ALA A 172 -4.46 -21.20 11.05
N THR A 173 -5.49 -21.96 10.70
CA THR A 173 -6.43 -22.54 11.69
C THR A 173 -5.77 -23.66 12.49
N THR A 174 -4.92 -24.47 11.88
CA THR A 174 -4.28 -25.61 12.55
C THR A 174 -3.02 -25.23 13.32
N GLY A 175 -2.34 -24.15 12.90
CA GLY A 175 -0.98 -23.85 13.32
C GLY A 175 0.05 -24.86 12.82
N VAL A 176 -0.30 -25.66 11.80
CA VAL A 176 0.53 -26.72 11.24
C VAL A 176 0.89 -26.37 9.80
N ASP A 177 2.18 -26.42 9.49
CA ASP A 177 2.71 -26.37 8.14
C ASP A 177 2.50 -27.75 7.48
N GLU A 178 1.40 -27.88 6.74
CA GLU A 178 0.97 -29.15 6.13
C GLU A 178 1.84 -29.50 4.92
N ASN A 179 2.41 -28.49 4.27
CA ASN A 179 3.20 -28.64 3.05
C ASN A 179 4.71 -28.76 3.30
N GLY A 180 5.16 -28.49 4.53
CA GLY A 180 6.53 -28.69 5.00
C GLY A 180 7.54 -27.65 4.51
N ASP A 181 7.10 -26.45 4.12
CA ASP A 181 7.96 -25.40 3.59
C ASP A 181 8.48 -24.42 4.67
N GLY A 182 8.15 -24.67 5.93
CA GLY A 182 8.50 -23.84 7.08
C GLY A 182 7.62 -22.61 7.24
N LYS A 183 6.48 -22.50 6.53
CA LYS A 183 5.57 -21.36 6.56
C LYS A 183 4.14 -21.79 6.88
N ILE A 184 3.33 -20.81 7.25
CA ILE A 184 1.89 -20.98 7.47
C ILE A 184 1.18 -20.12 6.42
N ARG A 185 0.52 -20.76 5.45
CA ARG A 185 0.06 -20.09 4.22
C ARG A 185 -1.14 -20.79 3.56
N TRP A 186 -1.69 -20.15 2.53
CA TRP A 186 -2.77 -20.69 1.72
C TRP A 186 -2.27 -21.82 0.80
N ALA A 187 -3.09 -22.87 0.64
CA ALA A 187 -2.85 -23.91 -0.34
C ALA A 187 -3.10 -23.39 -1.77
N LEU A 188 -2.04 -23.07 -2.50
CA LEU A 188 -2.14 -22.59 -3.90
C LEU A 188 -2.42 -23.71 -4.91
N LEU A 189 -2.06 -24.95 -4.58
CA LEU A 189 -2.21 -26.13 -5.43
C LEU A 189 -2.85 -27.28 -4.65
N PRO A 190 -3.53 -28.21 -5.34
CA PRO A 190 -3.87 -28.16 -6.78
C PRO A 190 -4.95 -27.11 -7.11
N TYR A 191 -5.12 -26.77 -8.39
CA TYR A 191 -6.14 -25.83 -8.86
C TYR A 191 -7.52 -26.49 -9.00
N ASP A 192 -8.11 -26.91 -7.89
CA ASP A 192 -9.47 -27.44 -7.87
C ASP A 192 -10.23 -27.06 -6.59
N SER A 193 -11.53 -27.36 -6.56
CA SER A 193 -12.41 -26.99 -5.43
C SER A 193 -12.67 -28.13 -4.43
N MET A 194 -12.08 -29.31 -4.65
CA MET A 194 -12.42 -30.54 -3.91
C MET A 194 -11.27 -31.06 -3.05
N SER A 195 -10.07 -31.16 -3.65
CA SER A 195 -8.86 -31.66 -3.02
C SER A 195 -8.03 -30.55 -2.40
N ASN A 196 -8.02 -29.35 -3.00
CA ASN A 196 -7.45 -28.17 -2.37
C ASN A 196 -8.32 -27.72 -1.21
N VAL A 197 -7.76 -27.81 0.01
CA VAL A 197 -8.47 -27.57 1.27
C VAL A 197 -9.00 -26.14 1.38
N ASP A 198 -8.22 -25.15 0.97
CA ASP A 198 -8.60 -23.74 1.10
C ASP A 198 -9.64 -23.33 0.08
N ASN A 199 -9.50 -23.78 -1.17
CA ASN A 199 -10.55 -23.58 -2.18
C ASN A 199 -11.86 -24.26 -1.75
N ALA A 200 -11.79 -25.46 -1.16
CA ALA A 200 -12.96 -26.15 -0.63
C ALA A 200 -13.58 -25.41 0.58
N ASN A 201 -12.76 -24.92 1.51
CA ASN A 201 -13.17 -24.10 2.65
C ASN A 201 -13.95 -22.88 2.19
N ILE A 202 -13.40 -22.08 1.27
CA ILE A 202 -14.05 -20.88 0.71
C ILE A 202 -15.41 -21.23 0.11
N ARG A 203 -15.50 -22.28 -0.70
CA ARG A 203 -16.76 -22.71 -1.31
C ARG A 203 -17.79 -23.13 -0.28
N ILE A 204 -17.41 -23.94 0.71
CA ILE A 204 -18.33 -24.47 1.73
C ILE A 204 -18.86 -23.35 2.61
N ILE A 205 -17.98 -22.46 3.08
CA ILE A 205 -18.36 -21.27 3.85
C ILE A 205 -19.31 -20.38 3.06
N THR A 206 -18.98 -20.09 1.79
CA THR A 206 -19.85 -19.26 0.95
C THR A 206 -21.21 -19.93 0.72
N ASN A 207 -21.24 -21.25 0.47
CA ASN A 207 -22.48 -22.01 0.33
C ASN A 207 -23.32 -21.99 1.62
N ASN A 208 -22.71 -22.03 2.80
CA ASN A 208 -23.40 -21.89 4.08
C ASN A 208 -24.13 -20.54 4.15
N LEU A 209 -23.45 -19.44 3.78
CA LEU A 209 -24.03 -18.10 3.77
C LEU A 209 -25.16 -17.96 2.72
N TYR A 210 -25.05 -18.63 1.57
CA TYR A 210 -26.14 -18.70 0.59
C TYR A 210 -27.35 -19.44 1.13
N THR A 211 -27.16 -20.61 1.74
CA THR A 211 -28.26 -21.42 2.31
C THR A 211 -29.01 -20.67 3.41
N ARG A 212 -28.31 -19.83 4.17
CA ARG A 212 -28.90 -18.99 5.23
C ARG A 212 -29.54 -17.69 4.72
N GLY A 213 -29.45 -17.40 3.42
CA GLY A 213 -29.97 -16.16 2.83
C GLY A 213 -29.18 -14.91 3.23
N ILE A 214 -27.96 -15.05 3.76
CA ILE A 214 -27.08 -13.93 4.11
C ILE A 214 -26.40 -13.37 2.86
N ALA A 215 -25.99 -14.26 1.96
CA ALA A 215 -25.36 -13.93 0.70
C ALA A 215 -26.29 -14.26 -0.47
N ASN A 216 -26.04 -13.65 -1.64
CA ASN A 216 -26.80 -13.90 -2.86
C ASN A 216 -25.89 -14.39 -4.00
N ARG A 217 -26.31 -15.41 -4.75
CA ARG A 217 -25.56 -15.95 -5.90
C ARG A 217 -25.58 -15.05 -7.12
N SER A 218 -26.52 -14.10 -7.20
CA SER A 218 -26.68 -13.17 -8.32
C SER A 218 -25.69 -12.01 -8.30
N VAL A 219 -25.02 -11.76 -7.17
CA VAL A 219 -24.01 -10.71 -7.08
C VAL A 219 -22.62 -11.28 -7.41
N PRO A 220 -21.74 -10.50 -8.07
CA PRO A 220 -20.39 -10.92 -8.38
C PRO A 220 -19.55 -11.14 -7.12
N ARG A 221 -18.48 -11.92 -7.29
CA ARG A 221 -17.45 -12.17 -6.27
C ARG A 221 -16.12 -11.57 -6.72
N TYR A 222 -15.31 -11.15 -5.75
CA TYR A 222 -14.03 -10.50 -5.95
C TYR A 222 -13.05 -10.95 -4.86
N ALA A 223 -11.74 -10.90 -5.12
CA ALA A 223 -10.74 -11.18 -4.10
C ALA A 223 -9.79 -9.99 -3.94
N VAL A 224 -9.40 -9.71 -2.71
CA VAL A 224 -8.29 -8.80 -2.40
C VAL A 224 -7.40 -9.51 -1.39
N GLY A 225 -6.11 -9.60 -1.67
CA GLY A 225 -5.19 -10.27 -0.78
C GLY A 225 -3.81 -9.67 -0.82
N MET A 226 -3.06 -9.88 0.26
CA MET A 226 -1.69 -9.38 0.41
C MET A 226 -0.69 -10.53 0.47
N SER A 227 0.47 -10.37 -0.17
CA SER A 227 1.56 -11.35 -0.17
C SER A 227 1.05 -12.73 -0.64
N ASP A 228 1.21 -13.78 0.15
CA ASP A 228 0.63 -15.12 -0.10
C ASP A 228 -0.89 -15.09 -0.35
N GLY A 229 -1.64 -14.26 0.38
CA GLY A 229 -3.06 -14.03 0.13
C GLY A 229 -3.35 -13.37 -1.23
N GLY A 230 -2.39 -12.62 -1.79
CA GLY A 230 -2.42 -12.12 -3.16
C GLY A 230 -2.23 -13.22 -4.20
N PHE A 231 -1.30 -14.17 -3.94
CA PHE A 231 -1.18 -15.38 -4.77
C PHE A 231 -2.46 -16.21 -4.74
N PHE A 232 -3.06 -16.36 -3.56
CA PHE A 232 -4.33 -17.07 -3.40
C PHE A 232 -5.50 -16.31 -4.01
N SER A 233 -5.51 -14.96 -3.97
CA SER A 233 -6.53 -14.14 -4.65
C SER A 233 -6.57 -14.43 -6.15
N ALA A 234 -5.41 -14.51 -6.79
CA ALA A 234 -5.29 -14.88 -8.20
C ALA A 234 -5.83 -16.29 -8.47
N ALA A 235 -5.37 -17.28 -7.69
CA ALA A 235 -5.75 -18.68 -7.86
C ALA A 235 -7.24 -18.91 -7.62
N LEU A 236 -7.79 -18.36 -6.54
CA LEU A 236 -9.19 -18.45 -6.16
C LEU A 236 -10.08 -17.82 -7.24
N SER A 237 -9.71 -16.63 -7.70
CA SER A 237 -10.48 -15.88 -8.69
C SER A 237 -10.46 -16.56 -10.05
N PHE A 238 -9.31 -17.11 -10.45
CA PHE A 238 -9.16 -17.91 -11.66
C PHE A 238 -10.05 -19.16 -11.62
N LEU A 239 -10.00 -19.93 -10.52
CA LEU A 239 -10.76 -21.17 -10.35
C LEU A 239 -12.27 -20.93 -10.36
N TYR A 240 -12.72 -19.89 -9.66
CA TYR A 240 -14.15 -19.63 -9.44
C TYR A 240 -14.75 -18.55 -10.34
N HIS A 241 -13.99 -18.09 -11.34
CA HIS A 241 -14.38 -17.04 -12.28
C HIS A 241 -14.92 -15.79 -11.57
N PHE A 242 -14.16 -15.26 -10.61
CA PHE A 242 -14.50 -14.01 -9.95
C PHE A 242 -14.45 -12.85 -10.96
N LYS A 243 -15.17 -11.76 -10.65
CA LYS A 243 -15.31 -10.63 -11.57
C LYS A 243 -14.04 -9.79 -11.69
N ALA A 244 -13.27 -9.67 -10.61
CA ALA A 244 -11.94 -9.06 -10.60
C ALA A 244 -11.20 -9.45 -9.32
N GLU A 245 -9.88 -9.27 -9.31
CA GLU A 245 -9.04 -9.53 -8.15
C GLU A 245 -7.91 -8.49 -8.00
N VAL A 246 -7.47 -8.28 -6.76
CA VAL A 246 -6.45 -7.29 -6.41
C VAL A 246 -5.38 -7.94 -5.53
N GLN A 247 -4.12 -7.73 -5.90
CA GLN A 247 -2.96 -8.30 -5.24
C GLN A 247 -2.10 -7.19 -4.66
N TYR A 248 -2.05 -7.10 -3.33
CA TYR A 248 -1.12 -6.21 -2.62
C TYR A 248 0.20 -6.94 -2.36
N CYS A 249 1.33 -6.31 -2.69
CA CYS A 249 2.68 -6.85 -2.47
C CYS A 249 2.80 -8.31 -2.96
N SER A 250 2.25 -8.59 -4.14
CA SER A 250 2.24 -9.92 -4.74
C SER A 250 2.08 -9.82 -6.27
N GLN A 251 2.90 -10.60 -6.98
CA GLN A 251 2.86 -10.75 -8.43
C GLN A 251 1.98 -11.93 -8.88
N GLY A 252 1.55 -12.78 -7.94
CA GLY A 252 0.80 -13.99 -8.22
C GLY A 252 1.59 -15.07 -8.98
N SER A 253 0.93 -16.19 -9.23
CA SER A 253 1.55 -17.37 -9.86
C SER A 253 1.64 -17.22 -11.38
N THR A 254 2.81 -17.45 -11.98
CA THR A 254 3.00 -17.41 -13.45
C THR A 254 1.94 -18.21 -14.21
N ASN A 255 1.67 -19.45 -13.78
CA ASN A 255 0.68 -20.32 -14.43
C ASN A 255 -0.73 -19.72 -14.42
N VAL A 256 -1.11 -19.04 -13.33
CA VAL A 256 -2.42 -18.39 -13.23
C VAL A 256 -2.45 -17.13 -14.10
N LEU A 257 -1.46 -16.24 -13.96
CA LEU A 257 -1.48 -14.93 -14.61
C LEU A 257 -1.30 -15.00 -16.13
N GLN A 258 -0.65 -16.05 -16.64
CA GLN A 258 -0.55 -16.30 -18.08
C GLN A 258 -1.85 -16.83 -18.71
N ASN A 259 -2.73 -17.44 -17.91
CA ASN A 259 -3.92 -18.13 -18.41
C ASN A 259 -5.24 -17.46 -17.99
N THR A 260 -5.24 -16.65 -16.93
CA THR A 260 -6.45 -16.02 -16.42
C THR A 260 -7.08 -15.06 -17.43
N THR A 261 -8.40 -15.01 -17.41
CA THR A 261 -9.23 -14.00 -18.07
C THR A 261 -9.86 -13.04 -17.05
N VAL A 262 -9.58 -13.22 -15.76
CA VAL A 262 -10.06 -12.36 -14.68
C VAL A 262 -9.23 -11.07 -14.67
N PRO A 263 -9.87 -9.89 -14.64
CA PRO A 263 -9.19 -8.63 -14.45
C PRO A 263 -8.36 -8.58 -13.16
N VAL A 264 -7.12 -8.07 -13.25
CA VAL A 264 -6.17 -8.04 -12.13
C VAL A 264 -5.60 -6.64 -11.88
N GLN A 265 -5.69 -6.14 -10.64
CA GLN A 265 -4.93 -4.98 -10.19
C GLN A 265 -3.78 -5.41 -9.28
N PHE A 266 -2.57 -4.97 -9.60
CA PHE A 266 -1.39 -5.13 -8.76
C PHE A 266 -1.15 -3.84 -7.98
N CYS A 267 -1.07 -3.95 -6.66
CA CYS A 267 -0.73 -2.88 -5.72
C CYS A 267 0.60 -3.23 -5.05
N MET A 268 1.70 -2.89 -5.71
CA MET A 268 3.04 -3.28 -5.28
C MET A 268 3.65 -2.27 -4.31
N ALA A 269 4.57 -2.72 -3.46
CA ALA A 269 5.38 -1.86 -2.61
C ALA A 269 6.75 -1.61 -3.27
N GLY A 270 7.09 -0.36 -3.55
CA GLY A 270 8.22 0.00 -4.43
C GLY A 270 9.60 -0.35 -3.89
N SER A 271 9.75 -0.42 -2.56
CA SER A 271 10.99 -0.82 -1.88
C SER A 271 10.81 -2.12 -1.08
N ASP A 272 9.90 -2.99 -1.51
CA ASP A 272 9.63 -4.28 -0.89
C ASP A 272 10.93 -5.12 -0.81
N SER A 273 11.33 -5.42 0.42
CA SER A 273 12.55 -6.16 0.75
C SER A 273 12.32 -7.66 0.89
N ASN A 274 11.09 -8.14 0.75
CA ASN A 274 10.77 -9.55 0.84
C ASN A 274 11.41 -10.33 -0.32
N PRO A 275 12.10 -11.45 -0.05
CA PRO A 275 12.81 -12.20 -1.08
C PRO A 275 11.90 -12.83 -2.15
N GLU A 276 10.62 -13.09 -1.86
CA GLU A 276 9.67 -13.74 -2.79
C GLU A 276 8.89 -12.75 -3.67
N VAL A 277 8.70 -11.51 -3.19
CA VAL A 277 7.84 -10.52 -3.86
C VAL A 277 8.49 -9.15 -4.09
N GLY A 278 9.73 -8.95 -3.64
CA GLY A 278 10.47 -7.69 -3.68
C GLY A 278 10.75 -7.17 -5.10
N ALA A 279 11.95 -6.64 -5.37
CA ALA A 279 12.24 -6.07 -6.70
C ALA A 279 11.93 -7.00 -7.90
N ALA A 280 12.18 -8.31 -7.75
CA ALA A 280 11.85 -9.30 -8.77
C ALA A 280 10.32 -9.51 -8.92
N GLY A 281 9.59 -9.57 -7.81
CA GLY A 281 8.13 -9.64 -7.81
C GLY A 281 7.50 -8.39 -8.43
N ASN A 282 8.00 -7.21 -8.10
CA ASN A 282 7.58 -5.94 -8.71
C ASN A 282 7.73 -5.96 -10.24
N ALA A 283 8.89 -6.40 -10.74
CA ALA A 283 9.13 -6.51 -12.18
C ALA A 283 8.22 -7.56 -12.84
N ALA A 284 7.95 -8.67 -12.15
CA ALA A 284 7.04 -9.70 -12.63
C ALA A 284 5.59 -9.20 -12.69
N ALA A 285 5.10 -8.52 -11.65
CA ALA A 285 3.76 -7.92 -11.61
C ALA A 285 3.55 -6.92 -12.75
N PHE A 286 4.54 -6.06 -13.02
CA PHE A 286 4.52 -5.15 -14.18
C PHE A 286 4.43 -5.93 -15.51
N SER A 287 5.26 -6.97 -15.66
CA SER A 287 5.27 -7.81 -16.86
C SER A 287 3.94 -8.55 -17.07
N PHE A 288 3.35 -9.08 -16.00
CA PHE A 288 2.03 -9.72 -16.04
C PHE A 288 0.93 -8.73 -16.37
N SER A 289 0.95 -7.52 -15.81
CA SER A 289 -0.03 -6.48 -16.14
C SER A 289 0.01 -6.12 -17.63
N ASN A 290 1.21 -5.95 -18.20
CA ASN A 290 1.38 -5.71 -19.63
C ASN A 290 0.90 -6.89 -20.48
N SER A 291 1.21 -8.13 -20.08
CA SER A 291 0.77 -9.34 -20.77
C SER A 291 -0.75 -9.52 -20.74
N LEU A 292 -1.40 -9.28 -19.60
CA LEU A 292 -2.85 -9.29 -19.45
C LEU A 292 -3.51 -8.28 -20.40
N ASN A 293 -3.03 -7.04 -20.38
CA ASN A 293 -3.54 -5.99 -21.27
C ASN A 293 -3.34 -6.34 -22.75
N ALA A 294 -2.19 -6.92 -23.12
CA ALA A 294 -1.93 -7.41 -24.48
C ALA A 294 -2.87 -8.56 -24.90
N ARG A 295 -3.35 -9.37 -23.95
CA ARG A 295 -4.39 -10.39 -24.16
C ARG A 295 -5.82 -9.84 -24.09
N GLY A 296 -6.00 -8.53 -23.91
CA GLY A 296 -7.33 -7.90 -23.77
C GLY A 296 -7.98 -8.13 -22.39
N VAL A 297 -7.23 -8.63 -21.41
CA VAL A 297 -7.69 -8.78 -20.02
C VAL A 297 -7.31 -7.50 -19.27
N CYS A 298 -8.30 -6.81 -18.71
CA CYS A 298 -8.06 -5.56 -17.98
C CYS A 298 -7.04 -5.78 -16.84
N SER A 299 -5.98 -4.98 -16.83
CA SER A 299 -5.06 -4.95 -15.71
C SER A 299 -4.54 -3.55 -15.39
N LYS A 300 -4.32 -3.30 -14.10
CA LYS A 300 -3.68 -2.10 -13.55
C LYS A 300 -2.46 -2.49 -12.73
N TYR A 301 -1.42 -1.67 -12.81
CA TYR A 301 -0.20 -1.81 -12.02
C TYR A 301 0.06 -0.50 -11.29
N LEU A 302 0.06 -0.56 -9.96
CA LEU A 302 0.28 0.56 -9.06
C LEU A 302 1.47 0.23 -8.16
N VAL A 303 2.30 1.22 -7.87
CA VAL A 303 3.49 1.07 -7.01
C VAL A 303 3.44 2.13 -5.94
N ASN A 304 3.27 1.71 -4.70
CA ASN A 304 3.40 2.60 -3.57
C ASN A 304 4.88 2.96 -3.41
N GLU A 305 5.16 4.26 -3.42
CA GLU A 305 6.52 4.80 -3.34
C GLU A 305 6.83 5.24 -1.91
N ARG A 306 8.13 5.38 -1.62
CA ARG A 306 8.56 5.92 -0.33
C ARG A 306 7.95 7.30 -0.10
N SER A 307 7.53 7.56 1.13
CA SER A 307 6.88 8.81 1.52
C SER A 307 7.50 9.39 2.80
N PRO A 308 7.41 10.72 2.98
CA PRO A 308 7.91 11.36 4.19
C PRO A 308 7.01 11.01 5.39
N VAL A 309 7.63 10.92 6.56
CA VAL A 309 6.97 10.69 7.85
C VAL A 309 6.77 12.01 8.55
N TYR A 310 5.55 12.52 8.59
CA TYR A 310 5.22 13.70 9.41
C TYR A 310 4.97 13.32 10.89
N PRO A 311 5.09 14.27 11.84
CA PRO A 311 4.90 14.00 13.27
C PRO A 311 3.60 13.30 13.65
N GLU A 312 2.54 13.44 12.84
CA GLU A 312 1.20 12.89 13.07
C GLU A 312 1.05 11.46 12.52
N ARG A 313 2.03 10.96 11.77
CA ARG A 313 1.90 9.68 11.08
C ARG A 313 1.71 8.49 12.02
N PHE A 314 2.34 8.52 13.21
CA PHE A 314 2.24 7.42 14.17
C PHE A 314 0.97 7.47 15.04
N SER A 315 0.17 8.54 14.98
CA SER A 315 -1.13 8.60 15.67
C SER A 315 -2.31 8.15 14.80
N ARG A 316 -2.10 7.84 13.51
CA ARG A 316 -3.16 7.46 12.55
C ARG A 316 -4.07 6.32 13.05
N SER A 317 -3.49 5.30 13.67
CA SER A 317 -4.25 4.14 14.18
C SER A 317 -4.98 4.40 15.49
N GLY A 318 -4.76 5.55 16.13
CA GLY A 318 -5.28 5.88 17.46
C GLY A 318 -4.56 5.17 18.61
N GLN A 319 -3.55 4.32 18.34
CA GLN A 319 -2.75 3.65 19.38
C GLN A 319 -1.84 4.63 20.14
N LEU A 320 -1.39 5.69 19.46
CA LEU A 320 -0.62 6.79 20.02
C LEU A 320 -1.47 8.07 19.98
N SER A 321 -1.40 8.87 21.04
CA SER A 321 -1.83 10.27 20.98
C SER A 321 -0.90 11.09 20.07
N ASP A 322 -1.38 12.22 19.55
CA ASP A 322 -0.56 13.14 18.73
C ASP A 322 0.73 13.57 19.45
N LYS A 323 0.66 13.75 20.77
CA LYS A 323 1.84 14.08 21.58
C LYS A 323 2.87 12.95 21.59
N GLN A 324 2.43 11.69 21.72
CA GLN A 324 3.33 10.54 21.66
C GLN A 324 3.91 10.37 20.24
N SER A 325 3.09 10.54 19.21
CA SER A 325 3.51 10.48 17.82
C SER A 325 4.61 11.52 17.52
N ALA A 326 4.42 12.77 17.94
CA ALA A 326 5.42 13.83 17.79
C ALA A 326 6.72 13.55 18.57
N ALA A 327 6.62 12.94 19.75
CA ALA A 327 7.78 12.53 20.54
C ALA A 327 8.58 11.42 19.84
N VAL A 328 7.90 10.41 19.28
CA VAL A 328 8.53 9.34 18.49
C VAL A 328 9.22 9.92 17.26
N PHE A 329 8.53 10.79 16.51
CA PHE A 329 9.13 11.47 15.35
C PHE A 329 10.40 12.24 15.73
N THR A 330 10.36 13.00 16.83
CA THR A 330 11.51 13.79 17.30
C THR A 330 12.68 12.89 17.70
N GLU A 331 12.42 11.81 18.43
CA GLU A 331 13.45 10.84 18.84
C GLU A 331 14.09 10.13 17.65
N LEU A 332 13.28 9.67 16.68
CA LEU A 332 13.78 9.03 15.46
C LEU A 332 14.64 10.00 14.64
N LYS A 333 14.23 11.27 14.54
CA LYS A 333 15.01 12.31 13.84
C LYS A 333 16.32 12.63 14.56
N ALA A 334 16.30 12.74 15.89
CA ALA A 334 17.50 12.98 16.70
C ALA A 334 18.51 11.83 16.59
N ASN A 335 18.03 10.59 16.46
CA ASN A 335 18.86 9.40 16.27
C ASN A 335 19.21 9.11 14.79
N GLY A 336 18.92 10.02 13.86
CA GLY A 336 19.31 9.90 12.45
C GLY A 336 18.50 8.91 11.60
N PHE A 337 17.40 8.37 12.14
CA PHE A 337 16.49 7.49 11.39
C PHE A 337 15.58 8.26 10.44
N ILE A 338 15.36 9.55 10.66
CA ILE A 338 14.58 10.43 9.79
C ILE A 338 15.47 11.56 9.28
N ASP A 339 15.53 11.73 7.97
CA ASP A 339 16.35 12.75 7.34
C ASP A 339 15.75 14.17 7.42
N ASN A 340 16.45 15.14 6.83
CA ASN A 340 16.00 16.54 6.82
C ASN A 340 14.75 16.79 5.96
N LYS A 341 14.42 15.87 5.04
CA LYS A 341 13.20 15.86 4.24
C LYS A 341 12.09 14.98 4.84
N ASN A 342 12.30 14.52 6.07
CA ASN A 342 11.41 13.64 6.82
C ASN A 342 11.25 12.23 6.24
N TYR A 343 12.15 11.77 5.37
CA TYR A 343 12.14 10.37 4.93
C TYR A 343 12.83 9.50 5.97
N PHE A 344 12.24 8.33 6.24
CA PHE A 344 12.86 7.33 7.10
C PHE A 344 14.01 6.66 6.34
N SER A 345 15.23 6.71 6.85
CA SER A 345 16.46 6.44 6.10
C SER A 345 16.82 4.95 5.95
N THR A 346 16.25 4.07 6.78
CA THR A 346 16.59 2.64 6.84
C THR A 346 15.32 1.77 6.79
N SER A 347 15.34 0.53 7.31
CA SER A 347 14.15 -0.32 7.46
C SER A 347 13.63 -0.31 8.91
N ALA A 348 12.38 -0.75 9.10
CA ALA A 348 11.82 -0.96 10.44
C ALA A 348 12.58 -2.04 11.24
N ASP A 349 13.12 -3.06 10.56
CA ASP A 349 13.98 -4.08 11.18
C ASP A 349 15.28 -3.48 11.72
N ALA A 350 15.89 -2.55 10.98
CA ALA A 350 17.08 -1.85 11.43
C ALA A 350 16.80 -1.01 12.69
N LEU A 351 15.62 -0.38 12.79
CA LEU A 351 15.20 0.30 14.01
C LEU A 351 15.00 -0.68 15.17
N THR A 352 14.37 -1.83 14.91
CA THR A 352 14.17 -2.87 15.92
C THR A 352 15.51 -3.38 16.46
N ALA A 353 16.46 -3.67 15.59
CA ALA A 353 17.81 -4.06 15.97
C ALA A 353 18.53 -2.97 16.78
N ALA A 354 18.44 -1.70 16.36
CA ALA A 354 19.04 -0.59 17.08
C ALA A 354 18.43 -0.43 18.49
N LEU A 355 17.10 -0.48 18.60
CA LEU A 355 16.38 -0.39 19.87
C LEU A 355 16.74 -1.55 20.82
N GLN A 356 16.98 -2.75 20.30
CA GLN A 356 17.43 -3.90 21.08
C GLN A 356 18.88 -3.74 21.56
N SER A 357 19.76 -3.22 20.69
CA SER A 357 21.18 -3.06 20.99
C SER A 357 21.46 -1.94 22.00
N ASP A 358 20.72 -0.83 21.91
CA ASP A 358 20.85 0.31 22.82
C ASP A 358 19.48 0.93 23.14
N PRO A 359 18.70 0.31 24.05
CA PRO A 359 17.41 0.86 24.46
C PRO A 359 17.51 2.23 25.14
N ALA A 360 18.69 2.64 25.62
CA ALA A 360 18.87 3.92 26.31
C ALA A 360 18.93 5.10 25.33
N ALA A 361 19.30 4.86 24.07
CA ALA A 361 19.23 5.85 22.99
C ALA A 361 17.79 6.20 22.56
N PHE A 362 16.82 5.36 22.93
CA PHE A 362 15.41 5.51 22.53
C PHE A 362 14.44 5.53 23.72
N PRO A 363 14.57 6.48 24.67
CA PRO A 363 13.72 6.55 25.85
C PRO A 363 12.21 6.64 25.54
N VAL A 364 11.80 7.33 24.48
CA VAL A 364 10.40 7.45 24.07
C VAL A 364 9.89 6.10 23.57
N LEU A 365 10.52 5.51 22.54
CA LEU A 365 10.12 4.21 22.01
C LEU A 365 10.17 3.12 23.08
N LYS A 366 11.20 3.12 23.95
CA LYS A 366 11.31 2.16 25.06
C LYS A 366 10.08 2.19 25.97
N SER A 367 9.55 3.39 26.25
CA SER A 367 8.41 3.61 27.15
C SER A 367 7.05 3.17 26.59
N LEU A 368 6.95 2.99 25.27
CA LEU A 368 5.72 2.57 24.61
C LEU A 368 5.33 1.12 24.97
N SER A 369 4.02 0.87 25.00
CA SER A 369 3.48 -0.48 25.09
C SER A 369 3.84 -1.31 23.85
N LEU A 370 3.65 -2.64 23.91
CA LEU A 370 3.90 -3.50 22.76
C LEU A 370 3.06 -3.07 21.54
N ASN A 371 1.76 -2.84 21.71
CA ASN A 371 0.87 -2.42 20.62
C ASN A 371 1.25 -1.06 20.04
N GLN A 372 1.72 -0.13 20.88
CA GLN A 372 2.21 1.17 20.40
C GLN A 372 3.50 1.02 19.59
N LYS A 373 4.43 0.14 20.01
CA LYS A 373 5.64 -0.15 19.23
C LYS A 373 5.31 -0.78 17.88
N LEU A 374 4.39 -1.75 17.86
CA LEU A 374 3.93 -2.39 16.62
C LEU A 374 3.29 -1.37 15.66
N ALA A 375 2.43 -0.47 16.17
CA ALA A 375 1.85 0.60 15.36
C ALA A 375 2.90 1.55 14.76
N VAL A 376 3.98 1.85 15.50
CA VAL A 376 5.10 2.65 14.97
C VAL A 376 5.81 1.89 13.84
N LEU A 377 6.14 0.61 14.05
CA LEU A 377 6.85 -0.21 13.06
C LEU A 377 6.02 -0.39 11.78
N GLU A 378 4.73 -0.69 11.91
CA GLU A 378 3.78 -0.79 10.79
C GLU A 378 3.82 0.48 9.93
N GLN A 379 3.66 1.64 10.57
CA GLN A 379 3.73 2.89 9.82
C GLN A 379 5.11 3.05 9.16
N ILE A 380 6.22 2.74 9.83
CA ILE A 380 7.55 2.80 9.19
C ILE A 380 7.61 1.93 7.93
N HIS A 381 7.21 0.65 7.99
CA HIS A 381 7.18 -0.23 6.82
C HIS A 381 6.40 0.40 5.65
N ILE A 382 5.24 1.00 5.93
CA ILE A 382 4.43 1.67 4.90
C ILE A 382 5.14 2.91 4.34
N ALA A 383 5.85 3.70 5.16
CA ALA A 383 6.53 4.92 4.68
C ALA A 383 7.73 4.60 3.81
N VAL A 384 8.44 3.53 4.17
CA VAL A 384 9.56 3.04 3.37
C VAL A 384 9.07 2.20 2.19
N ALA A 385 7.76 2.06 1.98
CA ALA A 385 7.17 1.25 0.92
C ALA A 385 7.74 -0.17 0.87
N ASP A 386 7.81 -0.80 2.05
CA ASP A 386 8.27 -2.17 2.24
C ASP A 386 7.07 -3.14 2.37
N HIS A 387 7.33 -4.42 2.59
CA HIS A 387 6.35 -5.51 2.56
C HIS A 387 5.25 -5.42 3.64
N HIS A 388 4.24 -4.58 3.41
CA HIS A 388 3.09 -4.40 4.30
C HIS A 388 1.81 -4.08 3.52
N ILE A 389 0.63 -4.39 4.05
CA ILE A 389 -0.64 -3.88 3.50
C ILE A 389 -0.72 -2.36 3.75
N TYR A 390 -1.35 -1.61 2.84
CA TYR A 390 -1.45 -0.16 2.96
C TYR A 390 -2.73 0.36 2.32
N SER A 391 -3.26 1.46 2.87
CA SER A 391 -4.55 2.06 2.44
C SER A 391 -4.43 3.12 1.33
N ASP A 392 -3.22 3.41 0.88
CA ASP A 392 -2.90 4.47 -0.10
C ASP A 392 -3.59 4.28 -1.46
N TYR A 393 -4.04 3.05 -1.77
CA TYR A 393 -4.75 2.69 -3.00
C TYR A 393 -6.15 2.12 -2.74
N ASP A 394 -6.75 2.38 -1.59
CA ASP A 394 -8.09 1.86 -1.29
C ASP A 394 -9.11 2.37 -2.31
N ARG A 395 -9.11 3.67 -2.66
CA ARG A 395 -10.07 4.19 -3.66
C ARG A 395 -9.78 3.67 -5.05
N ALA A 396 -8.51 3.50 -5.43
CA ALA A 396 -8.13 2.82 -6.66
C ALA A 396 -8.67 1.39 -6.71
N THR A 397 -8.51 0.63 -5.63
CA THR A 397 -9.09 -0.71 -5.46
C THR A 397 -10.60 -0.69 -5.62
N ILE A 398 -11.33 0.21 -4.95
CA ILE A 398 -12.79 0.33 -5.11
C ILE A 398 -13.20 0.62 -6.56
N ARG A 399 -12.50 1.55 -7.23
CA ARG A 399 -12.77 1.88 -8.64
C ARG A 399 -12.55 0.66 -9.54
N PHE A 400 -11.48 -0.08 -9.31
CA PHE A 400 -11.17 -1.30 -10.07
C PHE A 400 -12.20 -2.42 -9.85
N LEU A 401 -12.63 -2.67 -8.61
CA LEU A 401 -13.68 -3.64 -8.32
C LEU A 401 -15.04 -3.24 -8.93
N THR A 402 -15.29 -1.94 -9.06
CA THR A 402 -16.54 -1.40 -9.62
C THR A 402 -16.55 -1.46 -11.15
N GLY A 403 -15.56 -0.83 -11.80
CA GLY A 403 -15.51 -0.60 -13.25
C GLY A 403 -14.36 -1.30 -14.00
N GLN A 404 -13.43 -1.94 -13.29
CA GLN A 404 -12.22 -2.54 -13.87
C GLN A 404 -11.40 -1.48 -14.64
N CYS A 405 -11.40 -1.54 -15.98
CA CYS A 405 -10.70 -0.59 -16.85
C CYS A 405 -11.68 0.34 -17.59
N GLN A 406 -12.97 0.31 -17.24
CA GLN A 406 -14.02 1.14 -17.85
C GLN A 406 -14.13 2.51 -17.18
#